data_AF-A0A7Y5WDZ5-F1
#
_entry.id   AF-A0A7Y5WDZ5-F1
#
_cell.length_a   1.000
_cell.length_b   1.000
_cell.length_c   1.000
_cell.angle_alpha   90.00
_cell.angle_beta   90.00
_cell.angle_gamma   90.00
#
_symmetry.space_group_name_H-M   'P 1'
#
loop_
_entity.id
_entity.type
_entity.pdbx_description
1 polymer ?
#
loop_
_entity_poly.entity_id
_entity_poly.type
_entity_poly.pdbx_seq_one_letter_code
_entity_poly.pdbx_strand_id
1 'polypeptide(L)'
;MWKLLVSVTVAGFVTAVGTTATAAAPSAGSTGTGSVFVSNPVQSLGDESLTDQKDADAAVPAAAYHDVTLTNLDGTGRLSGDFATVVSETGNPAVSATNTFRYTRHQDEFEQVMAYYWVTESQKYIQRLGFGSTRRAIDNVPQRVRINQLGADNSFASDHPTSEIRFGKGGVDDAEDAEVILHEYGHAIHFAQSFSFNSEEAGAISEGFGDYWAVTVSDVVATSLGVPEREPLPCVADWDSTSYTRTVPHCLRRVDTNLHYPTDLNGEVHHDGQIWSRALWDIRQALGNVKADTIILQASFDFPGTSMTDLANRTVAAARSLYGTPAAKAVTTAFTDRGIL
;
A
#
# COMPACT_ATOMS: atom_id res chain seq x y z
N MET A 1 -10.22 7.83 81.14
CA MET A 1 -9.85 6.87 80.06
C MET A 1 -10.86 7.11 78.95
N TRP A 2 -10.55 7.54 77.73
CA TRP A 2 -9.38 7.35 76.89
C TRP A 2 -9.10 8.64 76.08
N LYS A 3 -7.82 8.98 75.94
CA LYS A 3 -7.30 10.02 75.03
C LYS A 3 -7.21 9.43 73.62
N LEU A 4 -7.67 10.12 72.58
CA LEU A 4 -7.34 9.79 71.20
C LEU A 4 -6.20 10.71 70.73
N LEU A 5 -5.05 10.11 70.44
CA LEU A 5 -3.87 10.77 69.89
C LEU A 5 -4.03 10.97 68.38
N VAL A 6 -3.71 12.18 67.94
CA VAL A 6 -3.45 12.52 66.53
C VAL A 6 -2.13 11.87 66.12
N SER A 7 -2.12 11.16 64.99
CA SER A 7 -0.90 10.73 64.30
C SER A 7 -0.92 11.30 62.90
N VAL A 8 -0.03 12.27 62.65
CA VAL A 8 0.26 12.85 61.33
C VAL A 8 1.27 11.93 60.65
N THR A 9 0.88 11.30 59.54
CA THR A 9 1.81 10.52 58.71
C THR A 9 2.37 11.45 57.63
N VAL A 10 3.67 11.73 57.71
CA VAL A 10 4.44 12.45 56.68
C VAL A 10 4.64 11.51 55.50
N ALA A 11 4.09 11.87 54.33
CA ALA A 11 4.37 11.17 53.08
C ALA A 11 5.78 11.56 52.58
N GLY A 12 6.71 10.61 52.59
CA GLY A 12 8.01 10.76 51.93
C GLY A 12 7.86 10.65 50.42
N PHE A 13 8.18 11.73 49.70
CA PHE A 13 8.35 11.69 48.25
C PHE A 13 9.63 10.91 47.91
N VAL A 14 9.50 9.73 47.32
CA VAL A 14 10.61 9.04 46.66
C VAL A 14 10.69 9.57 45.23
N THR A 15 11.72 10.36 44.94
CA THR A 15 12.09 10.73 43.57
C THR A 15 12.73 9.52 42.89
N ALA A 16 11.95 8.81 42.07
CA ALA A 16 12.49 7.81 41.16
C ALA A 16 13.17 8.52 39.99
N VAL A 17 14.51 8.55 40.01
CA VAL A 17 15.32 8.87 38.83
C VAL A 17 15.34 7.60 37.96
N GLY A 18 14.38 7.51 37.03
CA GLY A 18 14.27 6.44 36.06
C GLY A 18 14.84 6.87 34.72
N THR A 19 15.93 6.21 34.32
CA THR A 19 16.69 6.37 33.09
C THR A 19 15.82 6.57 31.83
N THR A 20 16.11 7.62 31.07
CA THR A 20 15.64 7.75 29.68
C THR A 20 16.16 6.56 28.89
N ALA A 21 15.29 5.62 28.55
CA ALA A 21 15.62 4.56 27.60
C ALA A 21 15.96 5.22 26.26
N THR A 22 17.23 5.15 25.88
CA THR A 22 17.64 5.36 24.49
C THR A 22 16.85 4.37 23.64
N ALA A 23 16.19 4.87 22.59
CA ALA A 23 15.45 4.05 21.63
C ALA A 23 16.32 2.87 21.21
N ALA A 24 15.88 1.66 21.58
CA ALA A 24 16.52 0.45 21.13
C ALA A 24 16.36 0.35 19.61
N ALA A 25 17.42 -0.09 18.92
CA ALA A 25 17.31 -0.49 17.53
C ALA A 25 16.18 -1.53 17.37
N PRO A 26 15.44 -1.54 16.25
CA PRO A 26 14.34 -2.48 16.05
C PRO A 26 14.85 -3.92 16.28
N SER A 27 14.19 -4.66 17.18
CA SER A 27 14.48 -6.06 17.40
C SER A 27 14.27 -6.79 16.07
N ALA A 28 15.21 -7.64 15.65
CA ALA A 28 15.02 -8.49 14.49
C ALA A 28 13.69 -9.25 14.66
N GLY A 29 12.67 -8.85 13.89
CA GLY A 29 11.31 -9.34 14.04
C GLY A 29 11.25 -10.86 13.92
N SER A 30 10.29 -11.47 14.59
CA SER A 30 9.96 -12.87 14.37
C SER A 30 9.56 -13.08 12.90
N THR A 31 9.82 -14.29 12.40
CA THR A 31 9.28 -14.72 11.10
C THR A 31 8.11 -15.68 11.31
N GLY A 32 7.32 -15.86 10.26
CA GLY A 32 6.19 -16.77 10.21
C GLY A 32 5.98 -17.30 8.81
N THR A 33 4.92 -18.08 8.63
CA THR A 33 4.49 -18.59 7.33
C THR A 33 3.05 -18.18 7.09
N GLY A 34 2.79 -17.61 5.91
CA GLY A 34 1.47 -17.17 5.47
C GLY A 34 1.05 -17.85 4.17
N SER A 35 -0.25 -17.92 3.92
CA SER A 35 -0.83 -18.20 2.60
C SER A 35 -1.38 -16.90 2.04
N VAL A 36 -1.02 -16.55 0.80
CA VAL A 36 -1.45 -15.31 0.12
C VAL A 36 -1.81 -15.59 -1.34
N PHE A 37 -2.62 -14.72 -1.95
CA PHE A 37 -2.60 -14.53 -3.39
C PHE A 37 -1.41 -13.63 -3.76
N VAL A 38 -0.69 -14.00 -4.83
CA VAL A 38 0.40 -13.20 -5.36
C VAL A 38 -0.15 -12.30 -6.46
N SER A 39 -0.08 -10.99 -6.25
CA SER A 39 -0.86 -9.96 -6.93
C SER A 39 -2.36 -10.21 -6.72
N ASN A 40 -2.97 -11.10 -7.49
CA ASN A 40 -4.32 -11.60 -7.28
C ASN A 40 -4.51 -12.93 -8.05
N PRO A 41 -5.59 -13.71 -7.81
CA PRO A 41 -5.76 -15.00 -8.47
C PRO A 41 -6.02 -14.92 -9.98
N VAL A 42 -6.65 -13.85 -10.48
CA VAL A 42 -6.84 -13.63 -11.93
C VAL A 42 -5.50 -13.51 -12.63
N GLN A 43 -4.64 -12.64 -12.09
CA GLN A 43 -3.33 -12.32 -12.65
C GLN A 43 -2.36 -13.51 -12.57
N SER A 44 -2.26 -14.19 -11.42
CA SER A 44 -1.32 -15.30 -11.22
C SER A 44 -1.72 -16.59 -11.96
N LEU A 45 -3.02 -16.82 -12.16
CA LEU A 45 -3.54 -17.98 -12.90
C LEU A 45 -3.74 -17.71 -14.40
N GLY A 46 -3.96 -16.46 -14.81
CA GLY A 46 -4.39 -16.12 -16.16
C GLY A 46 -5.81 -16.59 -16.42
N ASP A 47 -6.71 -16.31 -15.47
CA ASP A 47 -8.10 -16.78 -15.50
C ASP A 47 -9.09 -15.65 -15.19
N GLU A 48 -9.47 -14.94 -16.24
CA GLU A 48 -10.52 -13.91 -16.25
C GLU A 48 -11.94 -14.48 -15.99
N SER A 49 -12.12 -15.80 -15.84
CA SER A 49 -13.44 -16.40 -15.58
C SER A 49 -13.75 -16.59 -14.10
N LEU A 50 -12.79 -16.30 -13.22
CA LEU A 50 -12.99 -16.36 -11.77
C LEU A 50 -14.07 -15.35 -11.36
N THR A 51 -14.84 -15.73 -10.34
CA THR A 51 -15.89 -14.90 -9.74
C THR A 51 -15.92 -15.16 -8.25
N ASP A 52 -16.25 -14.17 -7.44
CA ASP A 52 -16.25 -14.28 -5.96
C ASP A 52 -17.01 -15.52 -5.42
N GLN A 53 -18.22 -15.79 -5.91
CA GLN A 53 -19.07 -16.90 -5.39
C GLN A 53 -19.28 -16.86 -3.85
N LYS A 54 -19.27 -15.67 -3.23
CA LYS A 54 -19.51 -15.42 -1.81
C LYS A 54 -18.53 -16.16 -0.90
N ASP A 55 -17.24 -15.89 -1.08
CA ASP A 55 -16.17 -16.47 -0.26
C ASP A 55 -16.07 -18.00 -0.32
N ALA A 56 -16.64 -18.61 -1.36
CA ALA A 56 -16.54 -20.05 -1.54
C ALA A 56 -15.10 -20.42 -1.92
N ASP A 57 -14.49 -21.35 -1.18
CA ASP A 57 -13.15 -21.87 -1.52
C ASP A 57 -13.10 -22.47 -2.94
N ALA A 58 -14.23 -23.00 -3.43
CA ALA A 58 -14.32 -23.56 -4.78
C ALA A 58 -14.26 -22.50 -5.90
N ALA A 59 -14.39 -21.21 -5.57
CA ALA A 59 -14.31 -20.10 -6.50
C ALA A 59 -12.91 -19.91 -7.07
N VAL A 60 -11.89 -20.18 -6.24
CA VAL A 60 -10.48 -19.93 -6.56
C VAL A 60 -9.70 -21.24 -6.45
N PRO A 61 -9.05 -21.71 -7.52
CA PRO A 61 -8.24 -22.93 -7.48
C PRO A 61 -7.12 -22.86 -6.43
N ALA A 62 -6.81 -23.99 -5.80
CA ALA A 62 -5.70 -24.10 -4.83
C ALA A 62 -4.34 -23.63 -5.37
N ALA A 63 -4.15 -23.62 -6.70
CA ALA A 63 -2.94 -23.14 -7.36
C ALA A 63 -2.72 -21.62 -7.24
N ALA A 64 -3.74 -20.83 -6.88
CA ALA A 64 -3.60 -19.39 -6.64
C ALA A 64 -2.97 -19.08 -5.26
N TYR A 65 -3.00 -20.03 -4.33
CA TYR A 65 -2.48 -19.83 -2.98
C TYR A 65 -0.99 -20.11 -2.94
N HIS A 66 -0.21 -19.11 -2.49
CA HIS A 66 1.23 -19.19 -2.38
C HIS A 66 1.68 -19.11 -0.93
N ASP A 67 2.59 -20.01 -0.57
CA ASP A 67 3.25 -19.99 0.73
C ASP A 67 4.36 -18.96 0.76
N VAL A 68 4.25 -18.01 1.68
CA VAL A 68 5.23 -16.94 1.85
C VAL A 68 5.81 -16.94 3.26
N THR A 69 7.02 -16.38 3.38
CA THR A 69 7.58 -16.04 4.68
C THR A 69 7.05 -14.68 5.10
N LEU A 70 6.36 -14.65 6.23
CA LEU A 70 6.00 -13.38 6.88
C LEU A 70 7.22 -12.89 7.65
N THR A 71 7.64 -11.66 7.40
CA THR A 71 8.79 -11.01 8.06
C THR A 71 8.32 -9.84 8.91
N ASN A 72 9.20 -9.32 9.76
CA ASN A 72 8.93 -8.13 10.58
C ASN A 72 7.81 -8.29 11.62
N LEU A 73 7.48 -9.52 12.05
CA LEU A 73 6.51 -9.74 13.12
C LEU A 73 7.09 -9.36 14.49
N ASP A 74 6.26 -8.85 15.39
CA ASP A 74 6.66 -8.43 16.74
C ASP A 74 6.81 -9.60 17.74
N GLY A 75 6.49 -10.83 17.30
CA GLY A 75 6.58 -12.04 18.14
C GLY A 75 5.39 -12.27 19.09
N THR A 76 4.32 -11.46 19.00
CA THR A 76 3.11 -11.63 19.83
C THR A 76 2.22 -12.80 19.41
N GLY A 77 2.52 -13.45 18.28
CA GLY A 77 1.65 -14.43 17.65
C GLY A 77 0.47 -13.80 16.89
N ARG A 78 0.51 -12.48 16.63
CA ARG A 78 -0.47 -11.75 15.82
C ARG A 78 0.19 -11.24 14.54
N LEU A 79 -0.62 -10.82 13.56
CA LEU A 79 -0.16 -10.07 12.38
C LEU A 79 0.11 -8.60 12.76
N SER A 80 1.16 -8.40 13.53
CA SER A 80 1.62 -7.13 14.07
C SER A 80 3.13 -7.06 13.96
N GLY A 81 3.67 -5.92 13.54
CA GLY A 81 5.06 -5.83 13.13
C GLY A 81 5.57 -4.41 12.88
N ASP A 82 6.80 -4.31 12.37
CA ASP A 82 7.49 -3.03 12.19
C ASP A 82 6.78 -2.08 11.21
N PHE A 83 6.10 -2.64 10.19
CA PHE A 83 5.53 -1.88 9.07
C PHE A 83 4.00 -1.98 8.96
N ALA A 84 3.39 -3.00 9.55
CA ALA A 84 1.96 -3.20 9.51
C ALA A 84 1.44 -3.75 10.84
N THR A 85 0.26 -3.30 11.26
CA THR A 85 -0.49 -3.86 12.38
C THR A 85 -1.92 -4.08 11.97
N VAL A 86 -2.32 -5.36 11.88
CA VAL A 86 -3.69 -5.72 11.55
C VAL A 86 -4.59 -5.54 12.78
N VAL A 87 -5.63 -4.74 12.61
CA VAL A 87 -6.66 -4.45 13.60
C VAL A 87 -7.99 -4.94 13.03
N SER A 88 -8.29 -6.23 13.22
CA SER A 88 -9.60 -6.79 12.85
C SER A 88 -10.72 -6.02 13.58
N GLU A 89 -11.72 -5.59 12.81
CA GLU A 89 -12.92 -4.92 13.30
C GLU A 89 -14.12 -5.88 13.31
N THR A 90 -14.26 -6.71 12.27
CA THR A 90 -15.17 -7.85 12.24
C THR A 90 -14.43 -9.13 11.84
N GLY A 91 -15.01 -10.29 12.17
CA GLY A 91 -14.36 -11.60 11.98
C GLY A 91 -13.44 -12.00 13.14
N ASN A 92 -12.81 -13.17 12.99
CA ASN A 92 -11.82 -13.65 13.95
C ASN A 92 -10.48 -12.96 13.71
N PRO A 93 -9.78 -12.46 14.74
CA PRO A 93 -8.42 -11.97 14.56
C PRO A 93 -7.47 -13.13 14.27
N ALA A 94 -6.59 -12.97 13.28
CA ALA A 94 -5.52 -13.94 13.00
C ALA A 94 -4.53 -14.00 14.18
N VAL A 95 -4.51 -15.14 14.88
CA VAL A 95 -3.60 -15.40 16.03
C VAL A 95 -3.02 -16.81 15.91
N SER A 96 -1.71 -16.94 16.04
CA SER A 96 -0.99 -18.20 15.91
C SER A 96 0.21 -18.28 16.85
N ALA A 97 0.22 -19.26 17.75
CA ALA A 97 1.35 -19.49 18.67
C ALA A 97 2.61 -20.01 17.95
N THR A 98 2.47 -20.55 16.74
CA THR A 98 3.57 -21.08 15.91
C THR A 98 3.90 -20.15 14.75
N ASN A 99 3.32 -18.95 14.69
CA ASN A 99 3.40 -18.02 13.55
C ASN A 99 3.07 -18.68 12.20
N THR A 100 2.12 -19.61 12.19
CA THR A 100 1.58 -20.23 10.98
C THR A 100 0.19 -19.67 10.73
N PHE A 101 0.04 -18.92 9.63
CA PHE A 101 -1.16 -18.20 9.25
C PHE A 101 -1.62 -18.67 7.86
N ARG A 102 -2.11 -19.90 7.78
CA ARG A 102 -2.55 -20.54 6.54
C ARG A 102 -4.05 -20.65 6.55
N TYR A 103 -4.69 -19.80 5.77
CA TYR A 103 -6.13 -19.67 5.66
C TYR A 103 -6.52 -19.75 4.19
N THR A 104 -7.76 -20.16 3.94
CA THR A 104 -8.41 -20.02 2.64
C THR A 104 -9.27 -18.77 2.63
N ARG A 105 -9.71 -18.36 1.44
CA ARG A 105 -10.50 -17.13 1.29
C ARG A 105 -11.82 -17.13 2.07
N HIS A 106 -12.37 -18.31 2.35
CA HIS A 106 -13.56 -18.44 3.20
C HIS A 106 -13.37 -17.94 4.64
N GLN A 107 -12.13 -17.68 5.07
CA GLN A 107 -11.79 -17.31 6.44
C GLN A 107 -11.33 -15.85 6.47
N ASP A 108 -11.98 -15.02 7.28
CA ASP A 108 -11.63 -13.60 7.49
C ASP A 108 -10.15 -13.36 7.86
N GLU A 109 -9.46 -14.37 8.38
CA GLU A 109 -8.02 -14.32 8.66
C GLU A 109 -7.15 -14.30 7.39
N PHE A 110 -7.65 -14.76 6.24
CA PHE A 110 -6.90 -14.76 4.98
C PHE A 110 -6.59 -13.33 4.50
N GLU A 111 -7.62 -12.48 4.45
CA GLU A 111 -7.49 -11.06 4.09
C GLU A 111 -6.54 -10.31 5.05
N GLN A 112 -6.52 -10.71 6.32
CA GLN A 112 -5.58 -10.17 7.31
C GLN A 112 -4.13 -10.53 6.97
N VAL A 113 -3.88 -11.77 6.52
CA VAL A 113 -2.54 -12.21 6.06
C VAL A 113 -2.13 -11.46 4.80
N MET A 114 -3.04 -11.32 3.84
CA MET A 114 -2.83 -10.52 2.62
C MET A 114 -2.41 -9.10 2.94
N ALA A 115 -3.20 -8.39 3.74
CA ALA A 115 -2.94 -7.01 4.11
C ALA A 115 -1.61 -6.84 4.85
N TYR A 116 -1.30 -7.70 5.83
CA TYR A 116 -0.03 -7.66 6.54
C TYR A 116 1.16 -7.87 5.59
N TYR A 117 1.06 -8.88 4.73
CA TYR A 117 2.11 -9.25 3.79
C TYR A 117 2.40 -8.13 2.79
N TRP A 118 1.37 -7.62 2.11
CA TRP A 118 1.53 -6.65 1.03
C TRP A 118 1.99 -5.27 1.49
N VAL A 119 1.49 -4.77 2.63
CA VAL A 119 2.02 -3.55 3.26
C VAL A 119 3.49 -3.74 3.66
N THR A 120 3.83 -4.90 4.23
CA THR A 120 5.20 -5.22 4.64
C THR A 120 6.17 -5.30 3.45
N GLU A 121 5.80 -5.98 2.36
CA GLU A 121 6.65 -6.08 1.18
C GLU A 121 6.80 -4.74 0.44
N SER A 122 5.72 -3.95 0.36
CA SER A 122 5.78 -2.58 -0.17
C SER A 122 6.75 -1.71 0.62
N GLN A 123 6.66 -1.72 1.95
CA GLN A 123 7.56 -0.94 2.79
C GLN A 123 9.01 -1.45 2.70
N LYS A 124 9.23 -2.77 2.63
CA LYS A 124 10.57 -3.33 2.37
C LYS A 124 11.11 -2.89 1.02
N TYR A 125 10.28 -2.75 -0.01
CA TYR A 125 10.68 -2.23 -1.30
C TYR A 125 11.13 -0.77 -1.19
N ILE A 126 10.36 0.09 -0.53
CA ILE A 126 10.73 1.49 -0.23
C ILE A 126 12.09 1.58 0.50
N GLN A 127 12.31 0.72 1.50
CA GLN A 127 13.60 0.64 2.21
C GLN A 127 14.75 0.22 1.30
N ARG A 128 14.54 -0.74 0.38
CA ARG A 128 15.54 -1.16 -0.62
C ARG A 128 15.89 -0.05 -1.61
N LEU A 129 14.95 0.84 -1.94
CA LEU A 129 15.22 2.05 -2.71
C LEU A 129 16.05 3.08 -1.93
N GLY A 130 16.13 2.94 -0.60
CA GLY A 130 17.00 3.69 0.30
C GLY A 130 16.29 4.72 1.17
N PHE A 131 14.96 4.84 1.09
CA PHE A 131 14.17 5.72 1.95
C PHE A 131 14.11 5.12 3.36
N GLY A 132 14.66 5.82 4.35
CA GLY A 132 14.85 5.31 5.72
C GLY A 132 16.29 4.93 6.05
N SER A 133 17.19 4.94 5.06
CA SER A 133 18.63 4.75 5.25
C SER A 133 19.45 5.88 4.64
N THR A 134 19.52 5.94 3.32
CA THR A 134 20.29 6.93 2.55
C THR A 134 19.47 8.11 2.06
N ARG A 135 18.14 8.01 2.14
CA ARG A 135 17.15 9.03 1.77
C ARG A 135 16.18 9.25 2.93
N ARG A 136 15.46 10.39 2.91
CA ARG A 136 14.41 10.72 3.90
C ARG A 136 13.45 9.54 4.04
N ALA A 137 13.08 9.18 5.27
CA ALA A 137 12.17 8.06 5.49
C ALA A 137 10.78 8.33 4.91
N ILE A 138 10.14 7.29 4.40
CA ILE A 138 8.74 7.27 3.98
C ILE A 138 8.08 6.16 4.80
N ASP A 139 6.99 6.50 5.46
CA ASP A 139 6.11 5.59 6.20
C ASP A 139 6.85 4.51 7.04
N ASN A 140 7.94 4.91 7.71
CA ASN A 140 8.78 4.00 8.49
C ASN A 140 8.23 3.78 9.91
N VAL A 141 6.93 3.50 9.97
CA VAL A 141 6.13 3.26 11.17
C VAL A 141 5.09 2.18 10.84
N PRO A 142 4.54 1.47 11.83
CA PRO A 142 3.53 0.47 11.56
C PRO A 142 2.22 1.11 11.10
N GLN A 143 1.80 0.81 9.88
CA GLN A 143 0.50 1.21 9.37
C GLN A 143 -0.59 0.37 10.00
N ARG A 144 -1.61 1.01 10.56
CA ARG A 144 -2.79 0.32 11.08
C ARG A 144 -3.65 -0.11 9.90
N VAL A 145 -3.92 -1.40 9.80
CA VAL A 145 -4.73 -1.92 8.71
C VAL A 145 -5.98 -2.60 9.28
N ARG A 146 -7.15 -2.12 8.86
CA ARG A 146 -8.44 -2.60 9.28
C ARG A 146 -9.11 -3.32 8.14
N ILE A 147 -9.38 -4.59 8.37
CA ILE A 147 -10.06 -5.47 7.43
C ILE A 147 -11.51 -5.60 7.88
N ASN A 148 -12.39 -5.96 6.95
CA ASN A 148 -13.73 -6.45 7.22
C ASN A 148 -14.71 -5.38 7.68
N GLN A 149 -14.76 -4.23 7.00
CA GLN A 149 -15.81 -3.26 7.25
C GLN A 149 -17.12 -3.67 6.58
N LEU A 150 -18.20 -3.56 7.35
CA LEU A 150 -19.54 -4.07 7.04
C LEU A 150 -19.98 -3.82 5.59
N GLY A 151 -19.87 -4.86 4.74
CA GLY A 151 -20.60 -5.08 3.49
C GLY A 151 -20.54 -3.99 2.41
N ALA A 152 -19.68 -2.99 2.57
CA ALA A 152 -19.47 -1.94 1.58
C ALA A 152 -18.29 -2.33 0.69
N ASP A 153 -18.49 -2.16 -0.62
CA ASP A 153 -17.46 -2.21 -1.65
C ASP A 153 -16.76 -0.86 -1.72
N ASN A 154 -15.87 -0.61 -0.75
CA ASN A 154 -15.12 0.63 -0.64
C ASN A 154 -13.97 0.51 0.35
N SER A 155 -12.76 0.77 -0.14
CA SER A 155 -11.55 0.93 0.65
C SER A 155 -11.12 2.40 0.76
N PHE A 156 -10.33 2.73 1.79
CA PHE A 156 -9.73 4.06 1.92
C PHE A 156 -8.57 4.08 2.93
N ALA A 157 -7.63 5.00 2.72
CA ALA A 157 -6.68 5.44 3.73
C ALA A 157 -7.11 6.77 4.37
N SER A 158 -6.76 6.96 5.65
CA SER A 158 -6.96 8.21 6.37
C SER A 158 -5.75 8.51 7.24
N ASP A 159 -5.45 9.79 7.48
CA ASP A 159 -4.49 10.27 8.48
C ASP A 159 -5.16 11.00 9.65
N HIS A 160 -6.49 11.24 9.58
CA HIS A 160 -7.26 11.97 10.59
C HIS A 160 -8.72 11.48 10.69
N PRO A 161 -9.25 11.21 11.90
CA PRO A 161 -8.61 11.39 13.21
C PRO A 161 -7.63 10.28 13.57
N THR A 162 -7.54 9.22 12.78
CA THR A 162 -6.63 8.08 13.01
C THR A 162 -5.94 7.74 11.70
N SER A 163 -4.62 7.56 11.77
CA SER A 163 -3.86 7.03 10.64
C SER A 163 -4.14 5.54 10.50
N GLU A 164 -4.86 5.16 9.45
CA GLU A 164 -5.23 3.78 9.17
C GLU A 164 -5.62 3.58 7.70
N ILE A 165 -5.43 2.35 7.24
CA ILE A 165 -6.00 1.85 5.97
C ILE A 165 -7.17 0.94 6.32
N ARG A 166 -8.23 1.04 5.52
CA ARG A 166 -9.51 0.38 5.75
C ARG A 166 -9.97 -0.32 4.48
N PHE A 167 -10.33 -1.59 4.60
CA PHE A 167 -10.79 -2.42 3.48
C PHE A 167 -12.25 -2.86 3.63
N GLY A 168 -12.97 -2.84 2.52
CA GLY A 168 -14.35 -3.28 2.36
C GLY A 168 -14.51 -4.80 2.20
N LYS A 169 -15.74 -5.22 1.87
CA LYS A 169 -16.14 -6.62 1.58
C LYS A 169 -17.07 -6.68 0.36
N GLY A 170 -16.69 -5.95 -0.69
CA GLY A 170 -17.56 -5.56 -1.79
C GLY A 170 -17.69 -6.54 -2.95
N GLY A 171 -18.45 -7.62 -2.81
CA GLY A 171 -18.41 -8.65 -3.85
C GLY A 171 -17.18 -9.51 -3.62
N VAL A 172 -16.07 -9.24 -4.30
CA VAL A 172 -14.77 -9.75 -3.85
C VAL A 172 -14.39 -8.94 -2.61
N ASP A 173 -13.88 -9.61 -1.59
CA ASP A 173 -13.34 -8.92 -0.44
C ASP A 173 -12.09 -8.12 -0.86
N ASP A 174 -12.11 -6.79 -0.73
CA ASP A 174 -11.10 -5.86 -1.27
C ASP A 174 -9.66 -6.26 -0.86
N ALA A 175 -9.49 -6.81 0.35
CA ALA A 175 -8.21 -7.26 0.87
C ALA A 175 -7.77 -8.67 0.39
N GLU A 176 -8.50 -9.28 -0.54
CA GLU A 176 -8.04 -10.42 -1.34
C GLU A 176 -7.25 -9.98 -2.58
N ASP A 177 -7.29 -8.71 -2.99
CA ASP A 177 -6.51 -8.19 -4.11
C ASP A 177 -5.35 -7.33 -3.59
N ALA A 178 -4.11 -7.73 -3.90
CA ALA A 178 -2.92 -6.99 -3.49
C ALA A 178 -2.92 -5.57 -4.03
N GLU A 179 -3.49 -5.35 -5.21
CA GLU A 179 -3.43 -4.07 -5.88
C GLU A 179 -4.38 -3.06 -5.22
N VAL A 180 -5.51 -3.51 -4.69
CA VAL A 180 -6.36 -2.66 -3.82
C VAL A 180 -5.60 -2.34 -2.53
N ILE A 181 -4.93 -3.32 -1.91
CA ILE A 181 -4.12 -3.08 -0.70
C ILE A 181 -3.03 -2.04 -0.93
N LEU A 182 -2.31 -2.18 -2.03
CA LEU A 182 -1.19 -1.32 -2.38
C LEU A 182 -1.62 0.06 -2.87
N HIS A 183 -2.79 0.17 -3.51
CA HIS A 183 -3.39 1.46 -3.88
C HIS A 183 -3.62 2.31 -2.62
N GLU A 184 -4.27 1.74 -1.61
CA GLU A 184 -4.51 2.45 -0.34
C GLU A 184 -3.22 2.73 0.43
N TYR A 185 -2.25 1.82 0.36
CA TYR A 185 -0.92 2.08 0.90
C TYR A 185 -0.22 3.23 0.15
N GLY A 186 -0.52 3.43 -1.14
CA GLY A 186 -0.10 4.57 -1.93
C GLY A 186 -0.53 5.91 -1.32
N HIS A 187 -1.76 6.00 -0.82
CA HIS A 187 -2.20 7.18 -0.07
C HIS A 187 -1.46 7.34 1.26
N ALA A 188 -1.22 6.26 2.00
CA ALA A 188 -0.42 6.29 3.24
C ALA A 188 1.01 6.82 3.00
N ILE A 189 1.64 6.42 1.89
CA ILE A 189 2.92 6.96 1.43
C ILE A 189 2.84 8.48 1.23
N HIS A 190 1.81 8.97 0.53
CA HIS A 190 1.61 10.41 0.33
C HIS A 190 1.37 11.17 1.64
N PHE A 191 0.56 10.65 2.57
CA PHE A 191 0.40 11.23 3.91
C PHE A 191 1.75 11.34 4.64
N ALA A 192 2.54 10.26 4.66
CA ALA A 192 3.87 10.23 5.29
C ALA A 192 4.88 11.20 4.64
N GLN A 193 4.66 11.56 3.38
CA GLN A 193 5.47 12.51 2.63
C GLN A 193 5.07 13.97 2.84
N SER A 194 4.08 14.26 3.69
CA SER A 194 3.49 15.61 3.83
C SER A 194 2.94 16.14 2.50
N PHE A 195 2.41 15.23 1.67
CA PHE A 195 1.70 15.57 0.44
C PHE A 195 0.36 16.22 0.79
N SER A 196 0.06 17.36 0.16
CA SER A 196 -1.21 18.04 0.35
C SER A 196 -2.23 17.65 -0.72
N PHE A 197 -3.45 17.33 -0.28
CA PHE A 197 -4.59 16.91 -1.10
C PHE A 197 -5.57 18.07 -1.36
N ASN A 198 -5.11 19.32 -1.30
CA ASN A 198 -5.98 20.50 -1.26
C ASN A 198 -6.68 20.84 -2.58
N SER A 199 -6.21 20.31 -3.71
CA SER A 199 -6.80 20.51 -5.03
C SER A 199 -7.35 19.20 -5.59
N GLU A 200 -8.30 19.30 -6.52
CA GLU A 200 -8.79 18.13 -7.28
C GLU A 200 -7.66 17.47 -8.07
N GLU A 201 -6.79 18.26 -8.72
CA GLU A 201 -5.59 17.71 -9.37
C GLU A 201 -4.65 17.00 -8.39
N ALA A 202 -4.50 17.48 -7.14
CA ALA A 202 -3.70 16.79 -6.12
C ALA A 202 -4.34 15.46 -5.69
N GLY A 203 -5.67 15.41 -5.62
CA GLY A 203 -6.42 14.17 -5.48
C GLY A 203 -6.13 13.21 -6.64
N ALA A 204 -6.29 13.68 -7.88
CA ALA A 204 -6.03 12.90 -9.09
C ALA A 204 -4.58 12.38 -9.17
N ILE A 205 -3.59 13.20 -8.79
CA ILE A 205 -2.19 12.77 -8.67
C ILE A 205 -2.06 11.62 -7.67
N SER A 206 -2.76 11.70 -6.53
CA SER A 206 -2.71 10.67 -5.49
C SER A 206 -3.38 9.37 -5.92
N GLU A 207 -4.57 9.45 -6.55
CA GLU A 207 -5.26 8.31 -7.16
C GLU A 207 -4.39 7.63 -8.22
N GLY A 208 -3.82 8.42 -9.13
CA GLY A 208 -2.94 7.92 -10.18
C GLY A 208 -1.63 7.33 -9.64
N PHE A 209 -1.11 7.87 -8.54
CA PHE A 209 0.03 7.26 -7.85
C PHE A 209 -0.34 5.94 -7.19
N GLY A 210 -1.51 5.85 -6.54
CA GLY A 210 -2.04 4.62 -5.96
C GLY A 210 -2.14 3.50 -6.99
N ASP A 211 -2.79 3.75 -8.13
CA ASP A 211 -2.92 2.80 -9.24
C ASP A 211 -1.55 2.36 -9.80
N TYR A 212 -0.65 3.33 -10.04
CA TYR A 212 0.70 3.03 -10.50
C TYR A 212 1.47 2.18 -9.48
N TRP A 213 1.42 2.56 -8.20
CA TRP A 213 2.17 1.89 -7.14
C TRP A 213 1.66 0.46 -6.94
N ALA A 214 0.34 0.27 -6.98
CA ALA A 214 -0.31 -1.02 -6.89
C ALA A 214 0.22 -2.02 -7.92
N VAL A 215 0.03 -1.71 -9.19
CA VAL A 215 0.44 -2.55 -10.33
C VAL A 215 1.95 -2.81 -10.34
N THR A 216 2.73 -1.80 -10.00
CA THR A 216 4.18 -1.87 -10.21
C THR A 216 4.94 -2.48 -9.05
N VAL A 217 4.38 -2.43 -7.84
CA VAL A 217 4.95 -3.12 -6.67
C VAL A 217 4.45 -4.56 -6.58
N SER A 218 3.20 -4.85 -6.98
CA SER A 218 2.72 -6.23 -7.14
C SER A 218 3.65 -7.02 -8.07
N ASP A 219 3.95 -6.48 -9.26
CA ASP A 219 4.91 -7.05 -10.23
C ASP A 219 6.32 -7.28 -9.65
N VAL A 220 6.86 -6.33 -8.87
CA VAL A 220 8.18 -6.48 -8.25
C VAL A 220 8.20 -7.65 -7.27
N VAL A 221 7.15 -7.78 -6.46
CA VAL A 221 7.04 -8.86 -5.48
C VAL A 221 6.80 -10.19 -6.18
N ALA A 222 5.86 -10.26 -7.13
CA ALA A 222 5.56 -11.46 -7.92
C ALA A 222 6.80 -11.99 -8.64
N THR A 223 7.54 -11.11 -9.32
CA THR A 223 8.83 -11.44 -9.96
C THR A 223 9.83 -11.99 -8.95
N SER A 224 9.92 -11.42 -7.74
CA SER A 224 10.85 -11.89 -6.70
C SER A 224 10.50 -13.28 -6.16
N LEU A 225 9.23 -13.66 -6.22
CA LEU A 225 8.71 -14.98 -5.85
C LEU A 225 8.76 -15.98 -7.00
N GLY A 226 9.04 -15.53 -8.23
CA GLY A 226 8.99 -16.36 -9.43
C GLY A 226 7.57 -16.74 -9.85
N VAL A 227 6.57 -15.95 -9.44
CA VAL A 227 5.17 -16.09 -9.86
C VAL A 227 4.94 -15.16 -11.06
N PRO A 228 4.45 -15.67 -12.20
CA PRO A 228 4.23 -14.84 -13.39
C PRO A 228 2.92 -14.07 -13.31
N GLU A 229 2.93 -12.84 -13.81
CA GLU A 229 1.73 -12.08 -14.17
C GLU A 229 1.27 -12.52 -15.58
N ARG A 230 0.04 -13.02 -15.70
CA ARG A 230 -0.44 -13.71 -16.92
C ARG A 230 -1.51 -12.95 -17.70
N GLU A 231 -2.16 -11.99 -17.07
CA GLU A 231 -3.08 -11.04 -17.68
C GLU A 231 -2.38 -9.70 -17.96
N PRO A 232 -3.03 -8.74 -18.64
CA PRO A 232 -2.39 -7.48 -18.99
C PRO A 232 -1.93 -6.69 -17.75
N LEU A 233 -0.63 -6.70 -17.48
CA LEU A 233 -0.02 -6.01 -16.33
C LEU A 233 -0.54 -4.58 -16.03
N PRO A 234 -0.87 -3.71 -17.00
CA PRO A 234 -1.37 -2.37 -16.69
C PRO A 234 -2.79 -2.30 -16.11
N CYS A 235 -3.48 -3.44 -15.98
CA CYS A 235 -4.77 -3.57 -15.33
C CYS A 235 -4.61 -3.36 -13.82
N VAL A 236 -5.56 -2.67 -13.19
CA VAL A 236 -5.57 -2.46 -11.74
C VAL A 236 -6.70 -3.30 -11.16
N ALA A 237 -6.38 -4.08 -10.12
CA ALA A 237 -7.32 -4.81 -9.28
C ALA A 237 -8.18 -5.82 -10.06
N ASP A 238 -7.54 -6.66 -10.87
CA ASP A 238 -8.20 -7.57 -11.80
C ASP A 238 -9.19 -8.52 -11.10
N TRP A 239 -8.82 -9.03 -9.92
CA TRP A 239 -9.68 -9.95 -9.16
C TRP A 239 -10.88 -9.24 -8.59
N ASP A 240 -10.66 -8.13 -7.90
CA ASP A 240 -11.73 -7.31 -7.34
C ASP A 240 -12.74 -6.88 -8.43
N SER A 241 -12.21 -6.52 -9.59
CA SER A 241 -12.96 -6.09 -10.77
C SER A 241 -13.92 -7.13 -11.35
N THR A 242 -13.72 -8.41 -11.07
CA THR A 242 -14.64 -9.49 -11.52
C THR A 242 -16.07 -9.31 -10.97
N SER A 243 -16.23 -8.59 -9.86
CA SER A 243 -17.54 -8.36 -9.22
C SER A 243 -18.39 -7.29 -9.90
N TYR A 244 -17.79 -6.32 -10.59
CA TYR A 244 -18.50 -5.15 -11.10
C TYR A 244 -18.23 -4.80 -12.58
N THR A 245 -17.23 -5.42 -13.21
CA THR A 245 -16.99 -5.26 -14.66
C THR A 245 -17.67 -6.38 -15.47
N ARG A 246 -18.01 -6.09 -16.74
CA ARG A 246 -18.75 -7.03 -17.61
C ARG A 246 -17.96 -7.52 -18.82
N THR A 247 -16.75 -7.00 -19.00
CA THR A 247 -15.91 -7.24 -20.18
C THR A 247 -14.52 -7.55 -19.72
N VAL A 248 -13.91 -8.55 -20.37
CA VAL A 248 -12.51 -8.91 -20.15
C VAL A 248 -11.58 -8.03 -21.01
N PRO A 249 -10.38 -7.69 -20.55
CA PRO A 249 -9.86 -7.98 -19.20
C PRO A 249 -10.63 -7.22 -18.11
N HIS A 250 -10.86 -7.87 -16.96
CA HIS A 250 -11.51 -7.27 -15.81
C HIS A 250 -10.55 -6.25 -15.18
N CYS A 251 -10.79 -4.96 -15.38
CA CYS A 251 -9.94 -3.89 -14.83
C CYS A 251 -10.77 -2.82 -14.15
N LEU A 252 -10.37 -2.39 -12.96
CA LEU A 252 -10.97 -1.25 -12.27
C LEU A 252 -10.65 0.01 -13.06
N ARG A 253 -9.36 0.16 -13.37
CA ARG A 253 -8.77 1.18 -14.24
C ARG A 253 -7.56 0.59 -14.95
N ARG A 254 -6.94 1.37 -15.83
CA ARG A 254 -5.66 1.01 -16.46
C ARG A 254 -4.64 2.13 -16.32
N VAL A 255 -3.39 1.76 -16.02
CA VAL A 255 -2.26 2.70 -15.96
C VAL A 255 -1.62 2.95 -17.33
N ASP A 256 -2.18 2.38 -18.41
CA ASP A 256 -1.69 2.56 -19.78
C ASP A 256 -2.69 3.24 -20.74
N THR A 257 -3.72 3.92 -20.22
CA THR A 257 -4.65 4.70 -21.08
C THR A 257 -3.95 5.87 -21.76
N ASN A 258 -4.52 6.40 -22.84
CA ASN A 258 -3.94 7.53 -23.61
C ASN A 258 -4.64 8.87 -23.30
N LEU A 259 -5.19 9.04 -22.10
CA LEU A 259 -5.79 10.31 -21.69
C LEU A 259 -4.73 11.43 -21.65
N HIS A 260 -5.15 12.65 -21.97
CA HIS A 260 -4.26 13.78 -22.23
C HIS A 260 -4.67 15.02 -21.44
N TYR A 261 -3.72 15.62 -20.73
CA TYR A 261 -3.91 16.88 -20.01
C TYR A 261 -3.89 18.08 -20.98
N PRO A 262 -4.72 19.13 -20.77
CA PRO A 262 -5.88 19.16 -19.86
C PRO A 262 -7.17 18.70 -20.56
N THR A 263 -7.11 18.23 -21.82
CA THR A 263 -8.29 18.03 -22.68
C THR A 263 -9.23 16.93 -22.20
N ASP A 264 -8.70 15.93 -21.51
CA ASP A 264 -9.47 14.81 -21.00
C ASP A 264 -9.82 14.93 -19.51
N LEU A 265 -9.47 16.04 -18.84
CA LEU A 265 -9.91 16.27 -17.47
C LEU A 265 -11.45 16.35 -17.38
N ASN A 266 -12.02 15.75 -16.35
CA ASN A 266 -13.46 15.83 -16.07
C ASN A 266 -13.83 16.17 -14.62
N GLY A 267 -12.83 16.37 -13.75
CA GLY A 267 -13.00 16.75 -12.35
C GLY A 267 -13.29 15.58 -11.42
N GLU A 268 -13.21 14.34 -11.90
CA GLU A 268 -13.31 13.12 -11.10
C GLU A 268 -11.89 12.56 -10.89
N VAL A 269 -11.46 12.47 -9.63
CA VAL A 269 -10.05 12.23 -9.29
C VAL A 269 -9.54 10.87 -9.77
N HIS A 270 -10.35 9.82 -9.78
CA HIS A 270 -9.92 8.50 -10.25
C HIS A 270 -9.77 8.49 -11.78
N HIS A 271 -10.69 9.15 -12.50
CA HIS A 271 -10.61 9.33 -13.94
C HIS A 271 -9.37 10.14 -14.33
N ASP A 272 -9.23 11.33 -13.75
CA ASP A 272 -8.18 12.28 -14.09
C ASP A 272 -6.80 11.75 -13.63
N GLY A 273 -6.78 10.94 -12.57
CA GLY A 273 -5.59 10.23 -12.09
C GLY A 273 -5.00 9.25 -13.11
N GLN A 274 -5.78 8.74 -14.07
CA GLN A 274 -5.25 7.89 -15.15
C GLN A 274 -4.29 8.64 -16.09
N ILE A 275 -4.41 9.97 -16.22
CA ILE A 275 -3.45 10.79 -16.96
C ILE A 275 -2.09 10.75 -16.24
N TRP A 276 -2.13 10.89 -14.91
CA TRP A 276 -0.93 10.88 -14.06
C TRP A 276 -0.29 9.50 -14.01
N SER A 277 -1.06 8.45 -13.71
CA SER A 277 -0.56 7.07 -13.62
C SER A 277 0.08 6.62 -14.93
N ARG A 278 -0.46 7.04 -16.08
CA ARG A 278 0.16 6.78 -17.38
C ARG A 278 1.54 7.40 -17.54
N ALA A 279 1.72 8.65 -17.13
CA ALA A 279 3.04 9.28 -17.19
C ALA A 279 4.04 8.53 -16.30
N LEU A 280 3.61 8.10 -15.09
CA LEU A 280 4.45 7.29 -14.20
C LEU A 280 4.82 5.93 -14.81
N TRP A 281 3.85 5.26 -15.45
CA TRP A 281 4.07 4.02 -16.18
C TRP A 281 5.11 4.18 -17.29
N ASP A 282 4.98 5.20 -18.13
CA ASP A 282 5.94 5.48 -19.21
C ASP A 282 7.35 5.81 -18.67
N ILE A 283 7.46 6.49 -17.52
CA ILE A 283 8.74 6.70 -16.80
C ILE A 283 9.37 5.36 -16.40
N ARG A 284 8.58 4.45 -15.83
CA ARG A 284 9.04 3.11 -15.43
C ARG A 284 9.53 2.30 -16.62
N GLN A 285 8.79 2.30 -17.72
CA GLN A 285 9.20 1.60 -18.94
C GLN A 285 10.53 2.14 -19.49
N ALA A 286 10.77 3.45 -19.39
CA ALA A 286 11.99 4.07 -19.88
C ALA A 286 13.21 3.86 -18.96
N LEU A 287 13.02 3.80 -17.65
CA LEU A 287 14.12 3.85 -16.67
C LEU A 287 14.33 2.58 -15.85
N GLY A 288 13.35 1.67 -15.87
CA GLY A 288 13.26 0.53 -14.96
C GLY A 288 12.77 0.92 -13.56
N ASN A 289 12.25 -0.06 -12.84
CA ASN A 289 11.60 0.09 -11.53
C ASN A 289 12.44 0.89 -10.53
N VAL A 290 13.70 0.50 -10.29
CA VAL A 290 14.52 1.11 -9.23
C VAL A 290 14.71 2.61 -9.44
N LYS A 291 15.00 3.05 -10.67
CA LYS A 291 15.21 4.48 -10.94
C LYS A 291 13.90 5.25 -10.95
N ALA A 292 12.89 4.75 -11.64
CA ALA A 292 11.59 5.40 -11.74
C ALA A 292 10.97 5.62 -10.35
N ASP A 293 10.85 4.55 -9.55
CA ASP A 293 10.19 4.61 -8.25
C ASP A 293 10.98 5.50 -7.28
N THR A 294 12.31 5.48 -7.34
CA THR A 294 13.14 6.40 -6.53
C THR A 294 12.89 7.86 -6.91
N ILE A 295 12.79 8.18 -8.21
CA ILE A 295 12.52 9.54 -8.69
C ILE A 295 11.14 10.01 -8.23
N ILE A 296 10.12 9.17 -8.45
CA ILE A 296 8.71 9.48 -8.17
C ILE A 296 8.54 9.75 -6.66
N LEU A 297 8.99 8.82 -5.81
CA LEU A 297 8.95 9.00 -4.36
C LEU A 297 9.75 10.22 -3.90
N GLN A 298 10.93 10.48 -4.48
CA GLN A 298 11.73 11.65 -4.11
C GLN A 298 11.04 12.97 -4.46
N ALA A 299 10.28 13.01 -5.54
CA ALA A 299 9.59 14.20 -6.00
C ALA A 299 8.37 14.55 -5.14
N SER A 300 7.65 13.55 -4.62
CA SER A 300 6.38 13.73 -3.90
C SER A 300 6.50 14.45 -2.56
N PHE A 301 7.65 14.37 -1.87
CA PHE A 301 7.85 15.01 -0.57
C PHE A 301 7.42 16.47 -0.51
N ASP A 302 6.61 16.84 0.47
CA ASP A 302 6.15 18.21 0.73
C ASP A 302 5.47 18.86 -0.49
N PHE A 303 4.78 18.08 -1.35
CA PHE A 303 4.00 18.64 -2.46
C PHE A 303 2.87 19.52 -1.90
N PRO A 304 2.79 20.81 -2.30
CA PRO A 304 1.83 21.75 -1.73
C PRO A 304 0.40 21.57 -2.24
N GLY A 305 0.11 20.52 -3.02
CA GLY A 305 -1.23 20.26 -3.53
C GLY A 305 -1.64 21.22 -4.64
N THR A 306 -0.72 21.54 -5.54
CA THR A 306 -0.96 22.46 -6.67
C THR A 306 -1.46 21.71 -7.91
N SER A 307 -0.69 21.64 -9.00
CA SER A 307 -1.10 21.02 -10.27
C SER A 307 -0.22 19.84 -10.67
N MET A 308 -0.70 19.05 -11.65
CA MET A 308 0.08 18.00 -12.32
C MET A 308 1.35 18.57 -12.95
N THR A 309 1.27 19.74 -13.60
CA THR A 309 2.44 20.42 -14.19
C THR A 309 3.49 20.76 -13.14
N ASP A 310 3.07 21.21 -11.94
CA ASP A 310 4.01 21.54 -10.86
C ASP A 310 4.73 20.29 -10.36
N LEU A 311 4.01 19.21 -10.06
CA LEU A 311 4.65 17.97 -9.62
C LEU A 311 5.49 17.31 -10.71
N ALA A 312 5.09 17.41 -11.98
CA ALA A 312 5.87 16.93 -13.11
C ALA A 312 7.23 17.65 -13.22
N ASN A 313 7.25 18.98 -13.06
CA ASN A 313 8.49 19.75 -13.02
C ASN A 313 9.39 19.34 -11.84
N ARG A 314 8.81 19.09 -10.67
CA ARG A 314 9.54 18.57 -9.50
C ARG A 314 10.11 17.18 -9.77
N THR A 315 9.38 16.32 -10.47
CA THR A 315 9.79 14.97 -10.85
C THR A 315 10.95 15.00 -11.86
N VAL A 316 10.90 15.89 -12.86
CA VAL A 316 12.03 16.14 -13.78
C VAL A 316 13.27 16.64 -13.03
N ALA A 317 13.10 17.53 -12.05
CA ALA A 317 14.19 18.03 -11.23
C ALA A 317 14.81 16.92 -10.35
N ALA A 318 13.98 16.07 -9.73
CA ALA A 318 14.43 14.91 -8.98
C ALA A 318 15.21 13.93 -9.86
N ALA A 319 14.71 13.63 -11.06
CA ALA A 319 15.39 12.79 -12.05
C ALA A 319 16.76 13.33 -12.43
N ARG A 320 16.85 14.64 -12.69
CA ARG A 320 18.11 15.32 -13.01
C ARG A 320 19.10 15.24 -11.86
N SER A 321 18.64 15.48 -10.63
CA SER A 321 19.47 15.47 -9.43
C SER A 321 20.03 14.07 -9.13
N LEU A 322 19.18 13.05 -9.19
CA LEU A 322 19.54 11.68 -8.81
C LEU A 322 20.32 10.94 -9.90
N TYR A 323 19.95 11.12 -11.17
CA TYR A 323 20.41 10.28 -12.28
C TYR A 323 20.83 11.05 -13.54
N GLY A 324 20.91 12.38 -13.46
CA GLY A 324 21.44 13.23 -14.52
C GLY A 324 20.49 13.50 -15.69
N THR A 325 21.02 14.17 -16.71
CA THR A 325 20.28 14.64 -17.89
C THR A 325 19.52 13.54 -18.65
N PRO A 326 20.07 12.32 -18.86
CA PRO A 326 19.33 11.27 -19.58
C PRO A 326 18.03 10.86 -18.88
N ALA A 327 18.06 10.70 -17.56
CA ALA A 327 16.87 10.35 -16.77
C ALA A 327 15.86 11.50 -16.78
N ALA A 328 16.32 12.74 -16.60
CA ALA A 328 15.46 13.93 -16.70
C ALA A 328 14.75 14.02 -18.05
N LYS A 329 15.46 13.71 -19.16
CA LYS A 329 14.86 13.69 -20.50
C LYS A 329 13.76 12.63 -20.63
N ALA A 330 13.99 11.41 -20.14
CA ALA A 330 12.98 10.35 -20.16
C ALA A 330 11.71 10.77 -19.39
N VAL A 331 11.88 11.38 -18.22
CA VAL A 331 10.78 11.90 -17.40
C VAL A 331 10.05 13.04 -18.09
N THR A 332 10.78 14.00 -18.68
CA THR A 332 10.15 15.08 -19.46
C THR A 332 9.35 14.53 -20.63
N THR A 333 9.89 13.56 -21.38
CA THR A 333 9.17 12.92 -22.50
C THR A 333 7.87 12.27 -22.03
N ALA A 334 7.89 11.48 -20.96
CA ALA A 334 6.67 10.83 -20.45
C ALA A 334 5.57 11.82 -20.06
N PHE A 335 5.92 12.95 -19.43
CA PHE A 335 4.93 13.98 -19.09
C PHE A 335 4.46 14.79 -20.30
N THR A 336 5.35 15.15 -21.23
CA THR A 336 4.97 15.88 -22.47
C THR A 336 4.10 15.01 -23.39
N ASP A 337 4.35 13.71 -23.47
CA ASP A 337 3.54 12.78 -24.26
C ASP A 337 2.10 12.65 -23.73
N ARG A 338 1.84 13.10 -22.49
CA ARG A 338 0.53 13.22 -21.85
C ARG A 338 0.03 14.67 -21.73
N GLY A 339 0.74 15.64 -22.27
CA GLY A 339 0.37 17.06 -22.23
C GLY A 339 0.55 17.75 -20.89
N ILE A 340 1.20 17.12 -19.91
CA ILE A 340 1.39 17.70 -18.59
C ILE A 340 2.50 18.77 -18.59
N LEU A 341 3.51 18.63 -19.47
CA LEU A 341 4.66 19.53 -19.66
C LEU A 341 4.80 20.06 -21.09
#